data_AF-A0A953YHM6-F1
#
_entry.id   AF-A0A953YHM6-F1
#
_cell.length_a   1.000
_cell.length_b   1.000
_cell.length_c   1.000
_cell.angle_alpha   90.00
_cell.angle_beta   90.00
_cell.angle_gamma   90.00
#
_symmetry.space_group_name_H-M   'P 1'
#
loop_
_entity.id
_entity.type
_entity.pdbx_description
1 polymer ?
#
loop_
_entity_poly.entity_id
_entity_poly.type
_entity_poly.pdbx_seq_one_letter_code
_entity_poly.pdbx_strand_id
1 'polypeptide(L)'
;WGQTGPLALAAGHDINYISITGALHAIGPKGGPPVPRLNLVGDYGGGSLYLIVGILAALHEAKASGQGQVVDAAMTDGVISLMSNFVSHARRGLFKEERASNMLDGGSPYYRAYETSDGQHVSVGPIEPQFFKDLCERVGLPADLHVVQTDRSHWPRMHTEFERIFRTKS
;
A
#
# COMPACT_ATOMS: atom_id res chain seq x y z
N TRP A 1 15.92 -1.21 -13.20
CA TRP A 1 15.88 -0.93 -14.64
C TRP A 1 15.93 -2.19 -15.49
N GLY A 2 16.61 -3.26 -15.04
CA GLY A 2 16.80 -4.48 -15.83
C GLY A 2 18.05 -4.39 -16.69
N GLN A 3 18.45 -5.51 -17.30
CA GLN A 3 19.68 -5.58 -18.08
C GLN A 3 19.60 -4.83 -19.42
N THR A 4 18.39 -4.42 -19.85
CA THR A 4 18.16 -3.72 -21.13
C THR A 4 17.22 -2.53 -20.96
N GLY A 5 17.14 -1.68 -21.99
CA GLY A 5 16.28 -0.50 -22.02
C GLY A 5 17.03 0.82 -21.77
N PRO A 6 16.36 1.96 -21.99
CA PRO A 6 17.00 3.28 -22.01
C PRO A 6 17.61 3.69 -20.66
N LEU A 7 17.16 3.09 -19.56
CA LEU A 7 17.61 3.39 -18.21
C LEU A 7 18.51 2.30 -17.62
N ALA A 8 18.86 1.24 -18.36
CA ALA A 8 19.65 0.12 -17.85
C ALA A 8 21.01 0.55 -17.27
N LEU A 9 21.63 1.58 -17.84
CA LEU A 9 22.92 2.14 -17.40
C LEU A 9 22.77 3.37 -16.49
N ALA A 10 21.55 3.77 -16.15
CA ALA A 10 21.32 4.92 -15.29
C ALA A 10 21.50 4.55 -13.82
N ALA A 11 22.24 5.38 -13.08
CA ALA A 11 22.30 5.29 -11.63
C ALA A 11 20.93 5.52 -11.00
N GLY A 12 20.65 4.83 -9.90
CA GLY A 12 19.41 4.98 -9.14
C GLY A 12 19.46 4.21 -7.82
N HIS A 13 18.50 4.52 -6.96
CA HIS A 13 18.20 3.78 -5.73
C HIS A 13 16.71 3.44 -5.68
N ASP A 14 16.28 2.69 -4.66
CA ASP A 14 14.89 2.28 -4.41
C ASP A 14 13.86 3.34 -4.86
N ILE A 15 13.98 4.56 -4.32
CA ILE A 15 13.05 5.66 -4.58
C ILE A 15 12.90 6.00 -6.08
N ASN A 16 13.97 5.87 -6.87
CA ASN A 16 13.92 6.11 -8.32
C ASN A 16 13.15 4.99 -9.02
N TYR A 17 13.39 3.73 -8.63
CA TYR A 17 12.70 2.58 -9.23
C TYR A 17 11.21 2.57 -8.88
N ILE A 18 10.83 2.87 -7.64
CA ILE A 18 9.41 2.94 -7.24
C ILE A 18 8.70 4.20 -7.77
N SER A 19 9.44 5.23 -8.19
CA SER A 19 8.85 6.45 -8.75
C SER A 19 8.23 6.23 -10.13
N ILE A 20 8.93 5.54 -11.04
CA ILE A 20 8.46 5.33 -12.42
C ILE A 20 7.32 4.32 -12.49
N THR A 21 7.21 3.43 -11.51
CA THR A 21 6.18 2.39 -11.45
C THR A 21 4.85 2.92 -10.90
N GLY A 22 4.81 4.18 -10.45
CA GLY A 22 3.65 4.79 -9.81
C GLY A 22 3.48 4.42 -8.33
N ALA A 23 4.24 3.44 -7.81
CA ALA A 23 4.16 3.00 -6.43
C ALA A 23 4.46 4.14 -5.44
N LEU A 24 5.51 4.94 -5.69
CA LEU A 24 5.82 6.09 -4.84
C LEU A 24 4.67 7.11 -4.84
N HIS A 25 4.11 7.42 -6.02
CA HIS A 25 3.04 8.40 -6.14
C HIS A 25 1.81 8.03 -5.31
N ALA A 26 1.51 6.74 -5.17
CA ALA A 26 0.37 6.23 -4.43
C ALA A 26 0.52 6.30 -2.90
N ILE A 27 1.71 6.65 -2.37
CA ILE A 27 2.00 6.60 -0.94
C ILE A 27 2.20 7.99 -0.35
N GLY A 28 1.43 8.29 0.69
CA GLY A 28 1.60 9.51 1.50
C GLY A 28 0.28 10.23 1.75
N PRO A 29 0.32 11.36 2.49
CA PRO A 29 -0.87 12.14 2.78
C PRO A 29 -1.42 12.82 1.51
N LYS A 30 -2.71 13.14 1.55
CA LYS A 30 -3.38 13.96 0.53
C LYS A 30 -2.73 15.35 0.47
N GLY A 31 -2.49 15.87 -0.73
CA GLY A 31 -1.95 17.22 -0.95
C GLY A 31 -0.48 17.44 -0.56
N GLY A 32 0.15 16.55 0.20
CA GLY A 32 1.59 16.57 0.50
C GLY A 32 2.42 15.83 -0.55
N PRO A 33 3.76 15.90 -0.49
CA PRO A 33 4.62 15.12 -1.39
C PRO A 33 4.47 13.60 -1.14
N PRO A 34 4.76 12.74 -2.14
CA PRO A 34 4.93 11.31 -1.92
C PRO A 34 5.94 11.01 -0.81
N VAL A 35 5.68 9.97 -0.02
CA VAL A 35 6.55 9.58 1.11
C VAL A 35 7.16 8.19 0.84
N PRO A 36 8.49 8.06 0.75
CA PRO A 36 9.13 6.75 0.60
C PRO A 36 8.90 5.90 1.86
N ARG A 37 8.56 4.62 1.68
CA ARG A 37 8.42 3.66 2.79
C ARG A 37 9.75 2.93 2.99
N LEU A 38 10.74 3.70 3.45
CA LEU A 38 12.13 3.25 3.50
C LEU A 38 12.51 2.69 2.12
N ASN A 39 13.21 1.56 2.09
CA ASN A 39 13.51 0.77 0.89
C ASN A 39 12.75 -0.59 0.88
N LEU A 40 11.60 -0.66 1.56
CA LEU A 40 10.87 -1.93 1.71
C LEU A 40 10.24 -2.42 0.40
N VAL A 41 9.86 -1.49 -0.48
CA VAL A 41 9.06 -1.78 -1.67
C VAL A 41 9.94 -2.17 -2.86
N GLY A 42 10.99 -1.41 -3.15
CA GLY A 42 11.90 -1.68 -4.27
C GLY A 42 12.94 -2.73 -3.91
N ASP A 43 13.87 -2.41 -3.00
CA ASP A 43 15.03 -3.27 -2.69
C ASP A 43 14.59 -4.66 -2.20
N TYR A 44 13.58 -4.70 -1.32
CA TYR A 44 13.13 -5.96 -0.72
C TYR A 44 11.96 -6.60 -1.48
N GLY A 45 10.75 -6.04 -1.34
CA GLY A 45 9.52 -6.63 -1.84
C GLY A 45 9.54 -6.89 -3.35
N GLY A 46 9.91 -5.89 -4.14
CA GLY A 46 9.96 -5.95 -5.59
C GLY A 46 11.32 -6.33 -6.17
N GLY A 47 12.34 -6.52 -5.33
CA GLY A 47 13.72 -6.77 -5.75
C GLY A 47 14.20 -8.13 -5.28
N SER A 48 14.78 -8.16 -4.08
CA SER A 48 15.42 -9.36 -3.53
C SER A 48 14.49 -10.58 -3.46
N LEU A 49 13.20 -10.41 -3.11
CA LEU A 49 12.26 -11.53 -3.06
C LEU A 49 11.98 -12.10 -4.46
N TYR A 50 11.89 -11.27 -5.49
CA TYR A 50 11.75 -11.73 -6.87
C TYR A 50 13.01 -12.45 -7.36
N LEU A 51 14.20 -11.97 -7.00
CA LEU A 51 15.45 -12.65 -7.32
C LEU A 51 15.53 -14.03 -6.64
N ILE A 52 15.16 -14.14 -5.35
CA ILE A 52 15.12 -15.41 -4.62
C ILE A 52 14.14 -16.37 -5.29
N VAL A 53 12.92 -15.92 -5.62
CA VAL A 53 11.92 -16.74 -6.32
C VAL A 53 12.45 -17.21 -7.68
N GLY A 54 13.07 -16.31 -8.46
CA GLY A 54 13.67 -16.66 -9.75
C GLY A 54 14.78 -17.70 -9.64
N ILE A 55 15.66 -17.57 -8.64
CA ILE A 55 16.72 -18.56 -8.37
C ILE A 55 16.12 -19.91 -7.98
N LEU A 56 15.12 -19.94 -7.07
CA LEU A 56 14.48 -21.18 -6.66
C LEU A 56 13.74 -21.86 -7.82
N ALA A 57 13.09 -21.08 -8.70
CA ALA A 57 12.45 -21.58 -9.90
C ALA A 57 13.48 -22.16 -10.89
N ALA A 58 14.60 -21.46 -11.11
CA ALA A 58 15.69 -21.94 -11.95
C ALA A 58 16.34 -23.23 -11.41
N LEU A 59 16.54 -23.32 -10.09
CA LEU A 59 17.03 -24.54 -9.45
C LEU A 59 16.04 -25.70 -9.58
N HIS A 60 14.74 -25.43 -9.52
CA HIS A 60 13.71 -26.45 -9.73
C HIS A 60 13.72 -26.95 -11.17
N GLU A 61 13.81 -26.05 -12.15
CA GLU A 61 13.88 -26.38 -13.58
C GLU A 61 15.16 -27.16 -13.92
N ALA A 62 16.30 -26.76 -13.36
CA ALA A 62 17.58 -27.43 -13.55
C ALA A 62 17.60 -28.91 -13.09
N LYS A 63 16.71 -29.31 -12.16
CA LYS A 63 16.56 -30.72 -11.76
C LYS A 63 16.07 -31.61 -12.90
N ALA A 64 15.27 -31.06 -13.81
CA ALA A 64 14.72 -31.78 -14.95
C ALA A 64 15.60 -31.63 -16.20
N SER A 65 16.09 -30.42 -16.48
CA SER A 65 16.87 -30.14 -17.69
C SER A 65 18.37 -30.42 -17.56
N GLY A 66 18.91 -30.38 -16.35
CA GLY A 66 20.35 -30.42 -16.09
C GLY A 66 21.09 -29.15 -16.52
N GLN A 67 20.38 -28.08 -16.90
CA GLN A 67 20.97 -26.83 -17.38
C GLN A 67 20.68 -25.67 -16.41
N GLY A 68 21.60 -24.71 -16.35
CA GLY A 68 21.37 -23.44 -15.68
C GLY A 68 20.72 -22.41 -16.61
N GLN A 69 20.31 -21.28 -16.05
CA GLN A 69 19.75 -20.15 -16.79
C GLN A 69 20.08 -18.83 -16.08
N VAL A 70 19.93 -17.71 -16.80
CA VAL A 70 20.12 -16.36 -16.25
C VAL A 70 18.80 -15.87 -15.67
N VAL A 71 18.84 -15.37 -14.43
CA VAL A 71 17.70 -14.70 -13.78
C VAL A 71 17.98 -13.19 -13.77
N ASP A 72 17.27 -12.44 -14.61
CA ASP A 72 17.24 -10.97 -14.55
C ASP A 72 16.03 -10.53 -13.71
N ALA A 73 16.30 -10.00 -12.52
CA ALA A 73 15.28 -9.54 -11.58
C ALA A 73 15.38 -8.03 -11.38
N ALA A 74 14.65 -7.26 -12.19
CA ALA A 74 14.59 -5.82 -12.08
C ALA A 74 13.60 -5.38 -11.00
N MET A 75 14.03 -4.52 -10.06
CA MET A 75 13.14 -3.94 -9.04
C MET A 75 11.90 -3.25 -9.64
N THR A 76 12.04 -2.60 -10.81
CA THR A 76 10.91 -1.97 -11.51
C THR A 76 9.82 -2.97 -11.85
N ASP A 77 10.20 -4.18 -12.26
CA ASP A 77 9.27 -5.20 -12.74
C ASP A 77 8.59 -5.88 -11.57
N GLY A 78 9.35 -6.21 -10.51
CA GLY A 78 8.78 -6.75 -9.29
C GLY A 78 7.87 -5.74 -8.59
N VAL A 79 8.21 -4.46 -8.55
CA VAL A 79 7.31 -3.42 -7.98
C VAL A 79 6.04 -3.27 -8.81
N ILE A 80 6.10 -3.26 -10.14
CA ILE A 80 4.89 -3.26 -10.99
C ILE A 80 4.04 -4.51 -10.71
N SER A 81 4.68 -5.68 -10.56
CA SER A 81 4.01 -6.92 -10.23
C SER A 81 3.30 -6.84 -8.87
N LEU A 82 3.92 -6.28 -7.83
CA LEU A 82 3.28 -5.99 -6.54
C LEU A 82 2.11 -5.00 -6.67
N MET A 83 2.19 -4.05 -7.61
CA MET A 83 1.15 -3.05 -7.87
C MET A 83 -0.03 -3.59 -8.69
N SER A 84 0.03 -4.83 -9.20
CA SER A 84 -0.96 -5.39 -10.15
C SER A 84 -2.41 -5.22 -9.71
N ASN A 85 -2.70 -5.42 -8.42
CA ASN A 85 -4.05 -5.28 -7.90
C ASN A 85 -4.55 -3.82 -8.01
N PHE A 86 -3.74 -2.85 -7.62
CA PHE A 86 -4.10 -1.43 -7.69
C PHE A 86 -4.23 -0.94 -9.12
N VAL A 87 -3.33 -1.38 -10.01
CA VAL A 87 -3.42 -1.09 -11.45
C VAL A 87 -4.71 -1.67 -12.04
N SER A 88 -5.09 -2.90 -11.68
CA SER A 88 -6.36 -3.51 -12.09
C SER A 88 -7.56 -2.72 -11.59
N HIS A 89 -7.54 -2.28 -10.32
CA HIS A 89 -8.61 -1.47 -9.74
C HIS A 89 -8.72 -0.09 -10.41
N ALA A 90 -7.60 0.58 -10.70
CA ALA A 90 -7.59 1.85 -11.41
C ALA A 90 -8.24 1.72 -12.80
N ARG A 91 -7.87 0.69 -13.55
CA ARG A 91 -8.47 0.38 -14.86
C ARG A 91 -9.97 0.07 -14.82
N ARG A 92 -10.48 -0.35 -13.66
CA ARG A 92 -11.91 -0.61 -13.42
C ARG A 92 -12.66 0.58 -12.81
N GLY A 93 -11.98 1.72 -12.60
CA GLY A 93 -12.54 2.88 -11.91
C GLY A 93 -12.77 2.68 -10.41
N LEU A 94 -12.18 1.65 -9.82
CA LEU A 94 -12.29 1.30 -8.39
C LEU A 94 -11.16 1.90 -7.54
N PHE A 95 -10.15 2.49 -8.17
CA PHE A 95 -9.05 3.19 -7.52
C PHE A 95 -8.93 4.59 -8.12
N LYS A 96 -8.83 5.60 -7.25
CA LYS A 96 -8.58 6.99 -7.64
C LYS A 96 -7.07 7.23 -7.64
N GLU A 97 -6.56 7.81 -8.72
CA GLU A 97 -5.16 8.22 -8.86
C GLU A 97 -4.87 9.52 -8.08
N GLU A 98 -5.37 9.60 -6.85
CA GLU A 98 -5.11 10.66 -5.89
C GLU A 98 -4.70 10.00 -4.57
N ARG A 99 -3.66 10.51 -3.90
CA ARG A 99 -3.21 9.96 -2.61
C ARG A 99 -4.25 10.14 -1.51
N ALA A 100 -4.29 9.16 -0.61
CA ALA A 100 -5.20 9.13 0.54
C ALA A 100 -6.66 9.33 0.10
N SER A 101 -7.02 8.74 -1.03
CA SER A 101 -8.36 8.78 -1.62
C SER A 101 -8.90 7.36 -1.88
N ASN A 102 -8.30 6.33 -1.31
CA ASN A 102 -8.68 4.93 -1.51
C ASN A 102 -8.88 4.22 -0.17
N MET A 103 -9.29 2.95 -0.25
CA MET A 103 -9.54 2.15 0.96
C MET A 103 -8.24 1.89 1.74
N LEU A 104 -7.15 1.54 1.05
CA LEU A 104 -5.91 1.03 1.65
C LEU A 104 -4.75 2.03 1.69
N ASP A 105 -4.97 3.29 1.33
CA ASP A 105 -3.93 4.33 1.27
C ASP A 105 -4.05 5.38 2.39
N GLY A 106 -4.90 5.12 3.39
CA GLY A 106 -5.21 6.04 4.48
C GLY A 106 -6.39 6.97 4.19
N GLY A 107 -7.00 6.89 3.00
CA GLY A 107 -8.18 7.69 2.66
C GLY A 107 -9.45 7.26 3.39
N SER A 108 -9.58 5.98 3.75
CA SER A 108 -10.74 5.49 4.49
C SER A 108 -10.60 5.72 6.01
N PRO A 109 -11.68 6.13 6.70
CA PRO A 109 -11.63 6.34 8.16
C PRO A 109 -11.37 5.07 8.97
N TYR A 110 -11.61 3.91 8.38
CA TYR A 110 -11.47 2.60 9.03
C TYR A 110 -10.21 1.84 8.57
N TYR A 111 -9.29 2.49 7.86
CA TYR A 111 -7.98 1.94 7.50
C TYR A 111 -6.90 3.03 7.52
N ARG A 112 -6.52 3.47 8.72
CA ARG A 112 -5.49 4.50 8.95
C ARG A 112 -5.02 4.50 10.40
N ALA A 113 -3.99 5.30 10.70
CA ALA A 113 -3.59 5.59 12.07
C ALA A 113 -4.29 6.85 12.60
N TYR A 114 -4.57 6.86 13.91
CA TYR A 114 -5.12 7.98 14.66
C TYR A 114 -4.23 8.31 15.86
N GLU A 115 -4.03 9.60 16.12
CA GLU A 115 -3.28 10.11 17.27
C GLU A 115 -4.12 9.98 18.56
N THR A 116 -3.49 9.53 19.64
CA THR A 116 -4.08 9.33 20.98
C THR A 116 -3.77 10.51 21.92
N SER A 117 -4.39 10.55 23.11
CA SER A 117 -4.25 11.66 24.06
C SER A 117 -2.85 11.84 24.63
N ASP A 118 -2.02 10.80 24.57
CA ASP A 118 -0.62 10.79 24.99
C ASP A 118 0.36 11.13 23.85
N GLY A 119 -0.16 11.50 22.67
CA GLY A 119 0.65 11.82 21.48
C GLY A 119 1.19 10.59 20.74
N GLN A 120 0.83 9.38 21.17
CA GLN A 120 1.10 8.15 20.41
C GLN A 120 0.03 7.93 19.33
N HIS A 121 0.05 6.76 18.70
CA HIS A 121 -0.86 6.45 17.60
C HIS A 121 -1.41 5.03 17.71
N VAL A 122 -2.68 4.86 17.34
CA VAL A 122 -3.32 3.55 17.15
C VAL A 122 -3.59 3.31 15.67
N SER A 123 -3.31 2.09 15.20
CA SER A 123 -3.69 1.65 13.85
C SER A 123 -5.12 1.08 13.86
N VAL A 124 -5.96 1.61 12.98
CA VAL A 124 -7.34 1.18 12.77
C VAL A 124 -7.43 0.52 11.40
N GLY A 125 -7.93 -0.71 11.36
CA GLY A 125 -8.08 -1.50 10.12
C GLY A 125 -9.29 -2.44 10.04
N PRO A 126 -10.46 -2.21 10.68
CA PRO A 126 -11.61 -3.10 10.55
C PRO A 126 -12.32 -2.88 9.21
N ILE A 127 -11.87 -3.60 8.17
CA ILE A 127 -12.45 -3.51 6.83
C ILE A 127 -13.81 -4.22 6.79
N GLU A 128 -13.93 -5.37 7.45
CA GLU A 128 -15.14 -6.19 7.45
C GLU A 128 -16.27 -5.51 8.25
N PRO A 129 -17.53 -5.51 7.76
CA PRO A 129 -18.63 -4.77 8.39
C PRO A 129 -18.87 -5.10 9.86
N GLN A 130 -18.71 -6.36 10.25
CA GLN A 130 -18.85 -6.79 11.65
C GLN A 130 -17.74 -6.23 12.55
N PHE A 131 -16.50 -6.17 12.06
CA PHE A 131 -15.39 -5.58 12.83
C PHE A 131 -15.55 -4.07 12.92
N PHE A 132 -16.04 -3.43 11.86
CA PHE A 132 -16.30 -2.00 11.86
C PHE A 132 -17.41 -1.66 12.86
N LYS A 133 -18.50 -2.42 12.85
CA LYS A 133 -19.59 -2.29 13.82
C LYS A 133 -19.09 -2.45 15.26
N ASP A 134 -18.33 -3.51 15.53
CA ASP A 134 -17.75 -3.75 16.85
C ASP A 134 -16.84 -2.60 17.30
N LEU A 135 -16.01 -2.04 16.39
CA LEU A 135 -15.20 -0.86 16.69
C LEU A 135 -16.11 0.33 17.04
N CYS A 136 -17.12 0.61 16.20
CA CYS A 136 -18.02 1.75 16.37
C CYS A 136 -18.74 1.71 17.72
N GLU A 137 -19.23 0.54 18.13
CA GLU A 137 -19.85 0.33 19.44
C GLU A 137 -18.87 0.58 20.59
N ARG A 138 -17.64 0.05 20.49
CA ARG A 138 -16.63 0.17 21.55
C ARG A 138 -16.08 1.57 21.74
N VAL A 139 -15.91 2.32 20.65
CA VAL A 139 -15.39 3.69 20.70
C VAL A 139 -16.48 4.73 20.89
N GLY A 140 -17.75 4.34 20.80
CA GLY A 140 -18.89 5.24 20.94
C GLY A 140 -19.06 6.17 19.73
N LEU A 141 -18.83 5.67 18.52
CA LEU A 141 -19.10 6.41 17.29
C LEU A 141 -20.62 6.65 17.16
N PRO A 142 -21.08 7.81 16.65
CA PRO A 142 -22.51 8.06 16.40
C PRO A 142 -23.17 6.93 15.60
N ALA A 143 -24.33 6.45 16.08
CA ALA A 143 -25.02 5.26 15.55
C ALA A 143 -25.37 5.36 14.06
N ASP A 144 -25.63 6.57 13.56
CA ASP A 144 -25.92 6.81 12.14
C ASP A 144 -24.71 6.53 11.24
N LEU A 145 -23.48 6.57 11.77
CA LEU A 145 -22.26 6.26 11.04
C LEU A 145 -21.97 4.75 10.93
N HIS A 146 -22.64 3.91 11.72
CA HIS A 146 -22.34 2.47 11.79
C HIS A 146 -22.69 1.72 10.50
N VAL A 147 -23.68 2.23 9.75
CA VAL A 147 -24.25 1.57 8.57
C VAL A 147 -23.80 2.19 7.24
N VAL A 148 -23.00 3.26 7.30
CA VAL A 148 -22.55 4.03 6.12
C VAL A 148 -21.03 3.91 5.89
N GLN A 149 -20.41 2.83 6.39
CA GLN A 149 -18.96 2.58 6.32
C GLN A 149 -18.38 2.87 4.92
N THR A 150 -19.01 2.33 3.87
CA THR A 150 -18.51 2.44 2.48
C THR A 150 -19.01 3.69 1.75
N ASP A 151 -19.92 4.47 2.35
CA ASP A 151 -20.39 5.72 1.78
C ASP A 151 -19.36 6.84 2.00
N ARG A 152 -18.66 7.15 0.92
CA ARG A 152 -17.58 8.12 0.90
C ARG A 152 -18.03 9.55 1.19
N SER A 153 -19.31 9.87 1.03
CA SER A 153 -19.84 11.20 1.39
C SER A 153 -19.81 11.45 2.91
N HIS A 154 -19.85 10.38 3.71
CA HIS A 154 -19.79 10.43 5.17
C HIS A 154 -18.36 10.34 5.72
N TRP A 155 -17.37 9.98 4.90
CA TRP A 155 -15.98 9.82 5.34
C TRP A 155 -15.39 11.07 6.01
N PRO A 156 -15.60 12.30 5.52
CA PRO A 156 -15.10 13.49 6.21
C PRO A 156 -15.59 13.61 7.65
N ARG A 157 -16.88 13.31 7.91
CA ARG A 157 -17.43 13.32 9.26
C ARG A 157 -16.89 12.17 10.11
N MET A 158 -16.79 10.96 9.54
CA MET A 158 -16.19 9.82 10.25
C MET A 158 -14.74 10.09 10.65
N HIS A 159 -13.94 10.71 9.77
CA HIS A 159 -12.57 11.11 10.10
C HIS A 159 -12.55 12.03 11.32
N THR A 160 -13.35 13.10 11.30
CA THR A 160 -13.44 14.05 12.43
C THR A 160 -13.87 13.38 13.73
N GLU A 161 -14.87 12.49 13.69
CA GLU A 161 -15.34 11.79 14.89
C GLU A 161 -14.30 10.81 15.43
N PHE A 162 -13.67 10.00 14.58
CA PHE A 162 -12.60 9.11 15.03
C PHE A 162 -11.41 9.89 15.60
N GLU A 163 -10.95 10.96 14.93
CA GLU A 163 -9.87 11.83 15.44
C GLU A 163 -10.24 12.42 16.81
N ARG A 164 -11.47 12.91 16.97
CA ARG A 164 -11.97 13.42 18.26
C ARG A 164 -11.99 12.32 19.32
N ILE A 165 -12.51 11.13 19.01
CA ILE A 165 -12.65 10.04 19.97
C ILE A 165 -11.28 9.51 20.40
N PHE A 166 -10.37 9.21 19.47
CA PHE A 166 -9.06 8.65 19.78
C PHE A 166 -8.19 9.65 20.56
N ARG A 167 -8.31 10.95 20.31
CA ARG A 167 -7.65 12.00 21.13
C ARG A 167 -8.10 12.07 22.59
N THR A 168 -9.14 11.34 22.99
CA THR A 168 -9.58 11.22 24.39
C THR A 168 -9.07 9.96 25.09
N LYS A 169 -8.34 9.09 24.38
CA LYS A 169 -7.88 7.78 24.85
C LYS A 169 -6.36 7.69 24.75
N SER A 170 -5.74 6.95 25.66
CA SER A 170 -4.30 6.62 25.66
C SER A 170 -4.10 5.14 25.36
#